data_AF-A0A7I0J7D2-F1
#
_entry.id   AF-A0A7I0J7D2-F1
#
_cell.length_a   1.000
_cell.length_b   1.000
_cell.length_c   1.000
_cell.angle_alpha   90.00
_cell.angle_beta   90.00
_cell.angle_gamma   90.00
#
_symmetry.space_group_name_H-M   'P 1'
#
loop_
_entity.id
_entity.type
_entity.pdbx_description
1 polymer ?
#
loop_
_entity_poly.entity_id
_entity_poly.type
_entity_poly.pdbx_seq_one_letter_code
_entity_poly.pdbx_strand_id
1 'polypeptide(L)'
;SEAFISADMKFHTQIASISGNPIYVAVSEATLGWLKEYHTEMLIWTGKEKYTLTEHEEIIDRIEHRDADGAEKAMIKHLERSRALYVMNSEK
;
A
#
# COMPACT_ATOMS: atom_id res chain seq x y z
N SER A 1 14.62 1.95 1.05
CA SER A 1 14.99 3.03 0.10
C SER A 1 13.92 4.10 0.14
N GLU A 2 14.30 5.36 0.36
CA GLU A 2 13.36 6.51 0.32
C GLU A 2 12.57 6.58 -0.98
N ALA A 3 13.22 6.28 -2.12
CA ALA A 3 12.56 6.28 -3.41
C ALA A 3 11.44 5.24 -3.50
N PHE A 4 11.62 4.07 -2.88
CA PHE A 4 10.60 3.03 -2.85
C PHE A 4 9.41 3.46 -1.99
N ILE A 5 9.66 3.97 -0.79
CA ILE A 5 8.60 4.47 0.11
C ILE A 5 7.82 5.59 -0.57
N SER A 6 8.49 6.54 -1.21
CA SER A 6 7.80 7.62 -1.92
C SER A 6 6.93 7.11 -3.08
N ALA A 7 7.40 6.10 -3.82
CA ALA A 7 6.63 5.48 -4.90
C ALA A 7 5.43 4.69 -4.37
N ASP A 8 5.61 3.95 -3.28
CA ASP A 8 4.56 3.20 -2.57
C ASP A 8 3.44 4.13 -2.07
N MET A 9 3.82 5.21 -1.38
CA MET A 9 2.84 6.21 -0.93
C MET A 9 2.07 6.82 -2.12
N LYS A 10 2.77 7.14 -3.22
CA LYS A 10 2.15 7.68 -4.44
C LYS A 10 1.20 6.68 -5.10
N PHE A 11 1.53 5.39 -5.07
CA PHE A 11 0.68 4.33 -5.62
C PHE A 11 -0.68 4.31 -4.91
N HIS A 12 -0.69 4.31 -3.57
CA HIS A 12 -1.92 4.32 -2.78
C HIS A 12 -2.75 5.60 -2.98
N THR A 13 -2.11 6.78 -2.96
CA THR A 13 -2.84 8.04 -3.14
C THR A 13 -3.39 8.20 -4.55
N GLN A 14 -2.69 7.67 -5.57
CA GLN A 14 -3.20 7.65 -6.94
C GLN A 14 -4.46 6.78 -7.06
N ILE A 15 -4.49 5.60 -6.45
CA ILE A 15 -5.69 4.74 -6.43
C ILE A 15 -6.84 5.46 -5.73
N ALA A 16 -6.60 6.08 -4.57
CA ALA A 16 -7.62 6.85 -3.86
C ALA A 16 -8.19 7.98 -4.74
N SER A 17 -7.35 8.65 -5.54
CA SER A 17 -7.75 9.74 -6.43
C SER A 17 -8.73 9.31 -7.53
N ILE A 18 -8.72 8.04 -7.95
CA ILE A 18 -9.62 7.52 -9.00
C ILE A 18 -11.09 7.67 -8.61
N SER A 19 -11.39 7.63 -7.30
CA SER A 19 -12.74 7.82 -6.78
C SER A 19 -13.36 9.21 -7.07
N GLY A 20 -12.54 10.22 -7.37
CA GLY A 20 -12.96 11.61 -7.45
C GLY A 20 -13.36 12.24 -6.10
N ASN A 21 -13.22 11.51 -4.99
CA ASN A 21 -13.54 11.99 -3.65
C ASN A 21 -12.26 12.46 -2.93
N PRO A 22 -12.11 13.78 -2.67
CA PRO A 22 -10.91 14.32 -2.06
C PRO A 22 -10.69 13.84 -0.62
N ILE A 23 -11.73 13.38 0.07
CA ILE A 23 -11.62 12.83 1.43
C ILE A 23 -10.75 11.58 1.44
N TYR A 24 -10.89 10.69 0.45
CA TYR A 24 -10.09 9.46 0.41
C TYR A 24 -8.62 9.74 0.19
N VAL A 25 -8.29 10.72 -0.66
CA VAL A 25 -6.90 11.15 -0.88
C VAL A 25 -6.30 11.70 0.42
N ALA A 26 -6.99 12.63 1.08
CA ALA A 26 -6.50 13.25 2.31
C ALA A 26 -6.29 12.23 3.45
N VAL A 27 -7.21 11.26 3.59
CA VAL A 27 -7.07 10.20 4.57
C VAL A 27 -5.88 9.30 4.24
N SER A 28 -5.72 8.87 2.98
CA SER A 28 -4.57 8.07 2.56
C SER A 28 -3.24 8.78 2.81
N GLU A 29 -3.13 10.06 2.44
CA GLU A 29 -1.92 10.86 2.68
C GLU A 29 -1.58 10.97 4.17
N ALA A 30 -2.58 11.25 5.01
CA ALA A 30 -2.38 11.36 6.45
C ALA A 30 -1.94 10.03 7.07
N THR A 31 -2.60 8.91 6.71
CA THR A 31 -2.24 7.58 7.21
C THR A 31 -0.83 7.18 6.77
N LEU A 32 -0.50 7.35 5.49
CA LEU A 32 0.81 6.99 4.95
C LEU A 32 1.92 7.90 5.52
N GLY A 33 1.64 9.18 5.74
CA GLY A 33 2.56 10.11 6.38
C GLY A 33 2.88 9.70 7.82
N TRP A 34 1.87 9.32 8.60
CA TRP A 34 2.07 8.78 9.95
C TRP A 34 2.87 7.48 9.94
N LEU A 35 2.58 6.56 9.00
CA LEU A 35 3.36 5.32 8.83
C LEU A 35 4.81 5.63 8.47
N LYS A 36 5.07 6.61 7.59
CA LYS A 36 6.44 6.99 7.23
C LYS A 36 7.22 7.48 8.44
N GLU A 37 6.62 8.35 9.24
CA GLU A 37 7.27 8.98 10.39
C GLU A 37 7.52 8.00 11.54
N TYR A 38 6.56 7.12 11.84
CA TYR A 38 6.59 6.31 13.07
C TYR A 38 6.72 4.80 12.85
N HIS A 39 6.47 4.31 11.65
CA HIS A 39 6.40 2.87 11.33
C HIS A 39 6.92 2.54 9.92
N THR A 40 8.10 3.06 9.57
CA THR A 40 8.68 2.91 8.23
C THR A 40 8.75 1.44 7.77
N GLU A 41 8.96 0.50 8.69
CA GLU A 41 9.00 -0.95 8.43
C GLU A 41 7.70 -1.51 7.84
N MET A 42 6.57 -0.83 8.00
CA MET A 42 5.31 -1.21 7.36
C MET A 42 5.24 -0.77 5.89
N LEU A 43 6.00 0.27 5.50
CA LEU A 43 6.06 0.78 4.13
C LEU A 43 7.17 0.14 3.29
N ILE A 44 8.13 -0.52 3.94
CA ILE A 44 9.20 -1.19 3.24
C ILE A 44 9.58 -2.51 3.87
N TRP A 45 9.54 -3.55 3.04
CA TRP A 45 10.09 -4.84 3.38
C TRP A 45 11.49 -4.98 2.79
N THR A 46 12.49 -4.54 3.55
CA THR A 46 13.89 -4.52 3.11
C THR A 46 14.34 -5.89 2.60
N GLY A 47 14.79 -5.94 1.34
CA GLY A 47 15.26 -7.17 0.68
C GLY A 47 14.16 -8.04 0.08
N LYS A 48 12.89 -7.61 0.14
CA LYS A 48 11.72 -8.30 -0.39
C LYS A 48 10.78 -7.38 -1.16
N GLU A 49 11.30 -6.25 -1.64
CA GLU A 49 10.58 -5.25 -2.43
C GLU A 49 9.92 -5.85 -3.69
N LYS A 50 10.54 -6.89 -4.27
CA LYS A 50 9.99 -7.62 -5.42
C LYS A 50 8.59 -8.19 -5.15
N TYR A 51 8.30 -8.61 -3.91
CA TYR A 51 6.97 -9.13 -3.56
C TYR A 51 5.94 -8.01 -3.55
N THR A 52 6.27 -6.86 -2.94
CA THR A 52 5.40 -5.67 -2.97
C THR A 52 5.12 -5.23 -4.40
N LEU A 53 6.15 -5.21 -5.28
CA LEU A 53 5.96 -4.87 -6.68
C LEU A 53 5.04 -5.85 -7.42
N THR A 54 5.20 -7.16 -7.17
CA THR A 54 4.31 -8.18 -7.77
C THR A 54 2.86 -8.00 -7.34
N GLU A 55 2.63 -7.64 -6.07
CA GLU A 55 1.28 -7.36 -5.55
C GLU A 55 0.70 -6.07 -6.15
N HIS A 56 1.52 -5.04 -6.33
CA HIS A 56 1.10 -3.80 -7.00
C HIS A 56 0.74 -4.06 -8.46
N GLU A 57 1.52 -4.87 -9.18
CA GLU A 57 1.20 -5.31 -10.54
C GLU A 57 -0.14 -6.05 -10.60
N GLU A 58 -0.43 -6.95 -9.64
CA GLU A 58 -1.73 -7.63 -9.54
C GLU A 58 -2.88 -6.63 -9.34
N ILE A 59 -2.72 -5.64 -8.47
CA ILE A 59 -3.75 -4.60 -8.24
C ILE A 59 -3.98 -3.76 -9.50
N ILE A 60 -2.91 -3.35 -10.18
CA ILE A 60 -3.00 -2.54 -11.41
C ILE A 60 -3.72 -3.32 -12.50
N ASP A 61 -3.35 -4.58 -12.72
CA ASP A 61 -3.99 -5.45 -13.72
C ASP A 61 -5.50 -5.57 -13.50
N ARG A 62 -5.94 -5.74 -12.24
CA ARG A 62 -7.37 -5.78 -11.88
C ARG A 62 -8.07 -4.47 -12.19
N ILE A 63 -7.45 -3.33 -11.88
CA ILE A 63 -7.99 -2.00 -12.17
C ILE A 63 -8.11 -1.79 -13.69
N GLU A 64 -7.08 -2.15 -14.47
CA GLU A 64 -7.08 -2.04 -15.93
C GLU A 64 -8.21 -2.87 -16.57
N HIS A 65 -8.47 -4.06 -16.04
CA HIS A 65 -9.56 -4.93 -16.47
C HIS A 65 -10.93 -4.53 -15.91
N ARG A 66 -11.03 -3.42 -15.15
CA ARG A 66 -12.26 -2.93 -14.50
C ARG A 66 -12.87 -3.95 -13.52
N ASP A 67 -12.05 -4.81 -12.95
CA ASP A 67 -12.42 -5.81 -11.95
C ASP A 67 -12.30 -5.21 -10.55
N ALA A 68 -13.33 -4.46 -10.13
CA ALA A 68 -13.33 -3.75 -8.84
C ALA A 68 -13.20 -4.72 -7.65
N ASP A 69 -13.96 -5.81 -7.65
CA ASP A 69 -13.92 -6.82 -6.58
C ASP A 69 -12.56 -7.51 -6.51
N GLY A 70 -11.94 -7.78 -7.67
CA GLY A 70 -10.60 -8.35 -7.75
C GLY A 70 -9.53 -7.38 -7.24
N ALA A 71 -9.63 -6.09 -7.59
CA ALA A 71 -8.72 -5.06 -7.11
C ALA A 71 -8.81 -4.88 -5.59
N GLU A 72 -10.02 -4.89 -5.03
CA GLU A 72 -10.25 -4.85 -3.59
C GLU A 72 -9.59 -6.06 -2.89
N LYS A 73 -9.86 -7.27 -3.37
CA LYS A 73 -9.26 -8.50 -2.80
C LYS A 73 -7.74 -8.48 -2.84
N ALA A 74 -7.15 -8.03 -3.96
CA ALA A 74 -5.71 -7.92 -4.10
C ALA A 74 -5.12 -6.88 -3.12
N MET A 75 -5.77 -5.71 -2.97
CA MET A 75 -5.37 -4.69 -2.00
C MET A 75 -5.46 -5.18 -0.55
N ILE A 76 -6.56 -5.87 -0.18
CA ILE A 76 -6.70 -6.44 1.17
C ILE A 76 -5.57 -7.43 1.46
N LYS A 77 -5.29 -8.35 0.55
CA LYS A 77 -4.20 -9.33 0.68
C LYS A 77 -2.84 -8.64 0.86
N HIS A 78 -2.58 -7.61 0.08
CA HIS A 78 -1.36 -6.80 0.18
C HIS A 78 -1.23 -6.15 1.57
N LEU A 79 -2.29 -5.53 2.09
CA LEU A 79 -2.29 -4.87 3.40
C LEU A 79 -2.21 -5.87 4.57
N GLU A 80 -2.89 -7.01 4.49
CA GLU A 80 -2.86 -8.06 5.53
C GLU A 80 -1.48 -8.70 5.67
N ARG A 81 -0.73 -8.82 4.57
CA ARG A 81 0.67 -9.25 4.64
C ARG A 81 1.50 -8.30 5.50
N SER A 82 1.31 -7.00 5.34
CA SER A 82 1.99 -6.00 6.16
C SER A 82 1.56 -6.08 7.64
N ARG A 83 0.30 -6.43 7.91
CA ARG A 83 -0.18 -6.69 9.29
C ARG A 83 0.54 -7.87 9.95
N ALA A 84 0.79 -8.96 9.24
CA ALA A 84 1.54 -10.10 9.80
C ALA A 84 2.97 -9.70 10.21
N LEU A 85 3.60 -8.79 9.45
CA LEU A 85 4.92 -8.24 9.78
C LEU A 85 4.85 -7.33 11.02
N TYR A 86 3.81 -6.53 11.17
CA TYR A 86 3.61 -5.65 12.33
C TYR A 86 3.44 -6.45 13.64
N VAL A 87 2.57 -7.46 13.65
CA VAL A 87 2.33 -8.30 14.85
C VAL A 87 3.62 -8.98 15.31
N MET A 88 4.43 -9.49 14.38
CA MET A 88 5.72 -10.12 14.71
C MET A 88 6.76 -9.14 15.28
N ASN A 89 6.65 -7.84 14.99
CA ASN A 89 7.57 -6.82 15.48
C ASN A 89 7.10 -6.16 16.79
N SER A 90 5.80 -6.17 17.09
CA SER A 90 5.23 -5.63 18.34
C SER A 90 5.44 -6.51 19.59
N GLU A 91 5.97 -7.72 19.43
CA GLU A 91 6.27 -8.66 20.53
C GLU A 91 7.73 -8.62 21.03
N LYS A 92 8.48 -7.56 20.70
CA LYS A 92 9.83 -7.28 21.23
C LYS A 92 9.84 -6.04 22.11
#